data_AF-A0A1S3KDK9-F1
#
_entry.id   AF-A0A1S3KDK9-F1
#
_cell.length_a   1.000
_cell.length_b   1.000
_cell.length_c   1.000
_cell.angle_alpha   90.00
_cell.angle_beta   90.00
_cell.angle_gamma   90.00
#
_symmetry.space_group_name_H-M   'P 1'
#
loop_
_entity.id
_entity.type
_entity.pdbx_description
1 polymer ?
#
loop_
_entity_poly.entity_id
_entity_poly.type
_entity_poly.pdbx_seq_one_letter_code
_entity_poly.pdbx_strand_id
1 'polypeptide(L)'
;MDYERLEFLAKKVPDGETKFTEPKVHELWMQAKQVDFSPEELVAFEEELRHFEHKLKKHADMTKEFEETVKDYKKSGKDIPLKVEKMDEKNRDYAKKIKKHHTELQRKIDKRHIEL
;
A
#
# COMPACT_ATOMS: atom_id res chain seq x y z
N MET A 1 -2.32 21.50 -9.03
CA MET A 1 -1.25 20.50 -8.87
C MET A 1 -0.83 20.65 -7.43
N ASP A 2 -1.47 19.95 -6.50
CA ASP A 2 -1.34 20.26 -5.07
C ASP A 2 -1.09 18.98 -4.27
N TYR A 3 -0.25 18.10 -4.81
CA TYR A 3 0.28 16.95 -4.07
C TYR A 3 1.27 17.39 -2.96
N GLU A 4 1.86 18.58 -3.09
CA GLU A 4 2.81 19.13 -2.10
C GLU A 4 2.13 19.59 -0.81
N ARG A 5 0.85 19.98 -0.87
CA ARG A 5 0.06 20.34 0.34
C ARG A 5 -0.29 19.13 1.19
N LEU A 6 -0.51 17.98 0.54
CA LEU A 6 -0.80 16.72 1.23
C LEU A 6 0.44 16.23 2.01
N GLU A 7 1.63 16.45 1.45
CA GLU A 7 2.90 16.09 2.10
C GLU A 7 3.22 16.95 3.32
N PHE A 8 2.81 18.23 3.32
CA PHE A 8 3.03 19.14 4.45
C PHE A 8 2.07 18.88 5.63
N LEU A 9 0.83 18.46 5.36
CA LEU A 9 -0.12 18.07 6.41
C LEU A 9 0.26 16.74 7.07
N ALA A 10 0.81 15.79 6.30
CA ALA A 10 1.36 14.54 6.84
C ALA A 10 2.53 14.79 7.82
N LYS A 11 3.30 15.86 7.61
CA LYS A 11 4.48 16.20 8.42
C LYS A 11 4.16 16.89 9.75
N LYS A 12 2.88 17.18 10.03
CA LYS A 12 2.44 17.91 11.25
C LYS A 12 1.43 17.11 12.09
N VAL A 13 1.48 15.78 12.01
CA VAL A 13 0.83 14.92 13.02
C VAL A 13 1.88 14.62 14.10
N PRO A 14 1.66 15.02 15.36
CA PRO A 14 2.62 14.76 16.43
C PRO A 14 2.84 13.26 16.57
N ASP A 15 4.13 12.91 16.50
CA ASP A 15 4.79 11.70 16.96
C ASP A 15 3.96 10.93 18.00
N GLY A 16 3.28 9.85 17.59
CA GLY A 16 2.43 9.06 18.49
C GLY A 16 1.58 7.95 17.84
N GLU A 17 1.19 8.07 16.57
CA GLU A 17 0.34 7.05 15.91
C GLU A 17 0.74 6.76 14.45
N THR A 18 2.01 6.87 14.05
CA THR A 18 2.44 6.30 12.76
C THR A 18 2.52 4.77 12.87
N LYS A 19 1.36 4.11 13.11
CA LYS A 19 1.22 2.65 13.06
C LYS A 19 1.53 2.12 11.66
N PHE A 20 1.45 2.98 10.64
CA PHE A 20 1.66 2.64 9.24
C PHE A 20 2.71 3.53 8.58
N THR A 21 3.59 2.91 7.79
CA THR A 21 4.68 3.57 7.03
C THR A 21 4.16 4.16 5.72
N GLU A 22 3.07 3.61 5.18
CA GLU A 22 2.49 4.06 3.92
C GLU A 22 1.44 5.15 4.14
N PRO A 23 1.60 6.35 3.53
CA PRO A 23 0.73 7.49 3.77
C PRO A 23 -0.73 7.21 3.36
N LYS A 24 -0.95 6.37 2.35
CA LYS A 24 -2.30 5.95 1.91
C LYS A 24 -3.01 5.07 2.94
N VAL A 25 -2.28 4.21 3.63
CA VAL A 25 -2.83 3.33 4.67
C VAL A 25 -3.19 4.15 5.90
N HIS A 26 -2.35 5.12 6.23
CA HIS A 26 -2.62 6.08 7.28
C HIS A 26 -3.86 6.95 6.98
N GLU A 27 -4.00 7.45 5.75
CA GLU A 27 -5.18 8.22 5.33
C GLU A 27 -6.48 7.42 5.47
N LEU A 28 -6.49 6.16 5.01
CA LEU A 28 -7.62 5.24 5.21
C LEU A 28 -7.95 5.06 6.69
N TRP A 29 -6.94 4.89 7.55
CA TRP A 29 -7.14 4.75 8.99
C TRP A 29 -7.74 5.99 9.63
N MET A 30 -7.26 7.18 9.24
CA MET A 30 -7.82 8.45 9.73
C MET A 30 -9.27 8.62 9.29
N GLN A 31 -9.60 8.29 8.04
CA GLN A 31 -10.97 8.32 7.55
C GLN A 31 -11.86 7.31 8.28
N ALA A 32 -11.37 6.09 8.52
CA ALA A 32 -12.11 5.09 9.30
C ALA A 32 -12.35 5.56 10.74
N LYS A 33 -11.39 6.22 11.40
CA LYS A 33 -11.61 6.82 12.75
C LYS A 33 -12.62 7.96 12.74
N GLN A 34 -12.87 8.62 11.61
CA GLN A 34 -13.86 9.69 11.47
C GLN A 34 -15.27 9.19 11.14
N VAL A 35 -15.38 7.95 10.65
CA VAL A 35 -16.67 7.29 10.40
C VAL A 35 -17.13 6.58 11.67
N ASP A 36 -18.44 6.51 11.92
CA ASP A 36 -19.05 5.77 13.04
C ASP A 36 -18.89 4.25 12.91
N PHE A 37 -17.65 3.75 12.89
CA PHE A 37 -17.36 2.32 13.02
C PHE A 37 -17.45 1.89 14.48
N SER A 38 -18.05 0.73 14.70
CA SER A 38 -18.00 0.06 16.00
C SER A 38 -16.55 -0.29 16.38
N PRO A 39 -16.22 -0.36 17.68
CA PRO A 39 -14.87 -0.69 18.14
C PRO A 39 -14.39 -2.06 17.61
N GLU A 40 -15.29 -3.03 17.46
CA GLU A 40 -14.98 -4.33 16.86
C GLU A 40 -14.63 -4.23 15.37
N GLU A 41 -15.32 -3.36 14.61
CA GLU A 41 -15.03 -3.11 13.20
C GLU A 41 -13.71 -2.35 13.02
N LEU A 42 -13.39 -1.40 13.91
CA LEU A 42 -12.11 -0.69 13.90
C LEU A 42 -10.93 -1.64 14.14
N VAL A 43 -11.06 -2.62 15.05
CA VAL A 43 -10.02 -3.63 15.28
C VAL A 43 -9.82 -4.51 14.04
N ALA A 44 -10.91 -4.98 13.43
CA ALA A 44 -10.83 -5.75 12.19
C ALA A 44 -10.21 -4.94 11.04
N PHE A 45 -10.54 -3.65 10.95
CA PHE A 45 -9.99 -2.74 9.95
C PHE A 45 -8.50 -2.45 10.18
N GLU A 46 -8.08 -2.29 11.44
CA GLU A 46 -6.67 -2.16 11.82
C GLU A 46 -5.86 -3.40 11.38
N GLU A 47 -6.38 -4.61 11.61
CA GLU A 47 -5.73 -5.85 11.17
C GLU A 47 -5.65 -5.95 9.65
N GLU A 48 -6.72 -5.57 8.92
CA GLU A 48 -6.70 -5.53 7.46
C GLU A 48 -5.66 -4.54 6.91
N LEU A 49 -5.55 -3.35 7.50
CA LEU A 49 -4.54 -2.34 7.14
C LEU A 49 -3.12 -2.85 7.41
N ARG A 50 -2.91 -3.55 8.54
CA ARG A 50 -1.61 -4.16 8.88
C ARG A 50 -1.23 -5.26 7.90
N HIS A 51 -2.20 -6.10 7.49
CA HIS A 51 -1.99 -7.08 6.43
C HIS A 51 -1.70 -6.42 5.08
N PHE A 52 -2.33 -5.29 4.79
CA PHE A 52 -2.11 -4.52 3.57
C PHE A 52 -0.70 -3.92 3.52
N GLU A 53 -0.23 -3.34 4.63
CA GLU A 53 1.14 -2.86 4.77
C GLU A 53 2.17 -3.99 4.61
N HIS A 54 1.95 -5.15 5.24
CA HIS A 54 2.83 -6.29 5.08
C HIS A 54 2.91 -6.73 3.60
N LYS A 55 1.78 -6.73 2.89
CA LYS A 55 1.75 -7.03 1.44
C LYS A 55 2.53 -6.00 0.63
N LEU A 56 2.43 -4.71 0.96
CA LEU A 56 3.19 -3.64 0.31
C LEU A 56 4.69 -3.81 0.52
N LYS A 57 5.11 -4.07 1.76
CA LYS A 57 6.51 -4.34 2.08
C LYS A 57 7.05 -5.53 1.30
N LYS A 58 6.32 -6.64 1.31
CA LYS A 58 6.67 -7.85 0.55
C LYS A 58 6.76 -7.59 -0.97
N HIS A 59 5.88 -6.75 -1.51
CA HIS A 59 5.93 -6.35 -2.91
C HIS A 59 7.13 -5.45 -3.22
N ALA A 60 7.46 -4.51 -2.33
CA ALA A 60 8.64 -3.67 -2.47
C ALA A 60 9.94 -4.49 -2.44
N ASP A 61 10.06 -5.44 -1.49
CA ASP A 61 11.20 -6.37 -1.43
C ASP A 61 11.31 -7.18 -2.74
N MET A 62 10.19 -7.77 -3.21
CA MET A 62 10.17 -8.55 -4.46
C MET A 62 10.49 -7.69 -5.70
N THR A 63 10.04 -6.44 -5.73
CA THR A 63 10.36 -5.47 -6.79
C THR A 63 11.85 -5.14 -6.80
N LYS A 64 12.42 -4.90 -5.62
CA LYS A 64 13.83 -4.60 -5.45
C LYS A 64 14.71 -5.77 -5.91
N GLU A 65 14.38 -7.00 -5.49
CA GLU A 65 15.07 -8.21 -5.95
C GLU A 65 15.00 -8.36 -7.47
N PHE A 66 13.85 -8.06 -8.06
CA PHE A 66 13.66 -8.05 -9.52
C PHE A 66 14.55 -7.00 -10.20
N GLU A 67 14.56 -5.76 -9.71
CA GLU A 67 15.38 -4.68 -10.27
C GLU A 67 16.87 -4.98 -10.16
N GLU A 68 17.33 -5.51 -9.03
CA GLU A 68 18.73 -5.93 -8.84
C GLU A 68 19.10 -7.03 -9.83
N THR A 69 18.23 -8.02 -10.01
CA THR A 69 18.42 -9.10 -10.98
C THR A 69 18.49 -8.56 -12.42
N VAL A 70 17.55 -7.71 -12.83
CA VAL A 70 17.54 -7.06 -14.16
C VAL A 70 18.82 -6.26 -14.39
N LYS A 71 19.26 -5.50 -13.37
CA LYS A 71 20.45 -4.66 -13.43
C LYS A 71 21.73 -5.50 -13.57
N ASP A 72 21.81 -6.64 -12.89
CA ASP A 72 22.93 -7.58 -13.03
C ASP A 72 23.00 -8.15 -14.45
N TYR A 73 21.89 -8.64 -15.01
CA TYR A 73 21.85 -9.14 -16.39
C TYR A 73 22.24 -8.06 -17.41
N LYS A 74 21.70 -6.85 -17.25
CA LYS A 74 22.04 -5.70 -18.11
C LYS A 74 23.52 -5.33 -18.04
N LYS A 75 24.14 -5.46 -16.87
CA LYS A 75 25.58 -5.21 -16.66
C LYS A 75 26.45 -6.36 -17.21
N SER A 76 25.97 -7.60 -17.12
CA SER A 76 26.63 -8.80 -17.65
C SER A 76 26.57 -8.89 -19.19
N GLY A 77 25.76 -8.05 -19.85
CA GLY A 77 25.56 -8.08 -21.30
C GLY A 77 24.85 -9.35 -21.81
N LYS A 78 24.17 -10.07 -20.90
CA LYS A 78 23.41 -11.29 -21.22
C LYS A 78 21.95 -10.92 -21.46
N ASP A 79 21.29 -11.65 -22.36
CA ASP A 79 19.85 -11.57 -22.54
C ASP A 79 19.10 -11.77 -21.23
N ILE A 80 18.05 -10.96 -21.02
CA ILE A 80 17.20 -11.08 -19.84
C ILE A 80 16.45 -12.41 -19.93
N PRO A 81 16.66 -13.34 -18.98
CA PRO A 81 16.03 -14.65 -19.08
C PRO A 81 14.52 -14.55 -18.85
N LEU A 82 13.75 -15.45 -19.46
CA LEU A 82 12.29 -15.57 -19.30
C LEU A 82 11.83 -15.61 -17.83
N LYS A 83 12.70 -16.08 -16.91
CA LYS A 83 12.44 -16.09 -15.47
C LYS A 83 12.25 -14.68 -14.89
N VAL A 84 13.01 -13.70 -15.40
CA VAL A 84 12.91 -12.29 -14.99
C VAL A 84 11.60 -11.70 -15.51
N GLU A 85 11.23 -11.95 -16.76
CA GLU A 85 9.92 -11.53 -17.31
C GLU A 85 8.74 -12.07 -16.49
N LYS A 86 8.78 -13.36 -16.10
CA LYS A 86 7.78 -13.95 -15.19
C LYS A 86 7.77 -13.31 -13.80
N MET A 87 8.90 -12.78 -13.36
CA MET A 87 9.02 -12.10 -12.06
C MET A 87 8.42 -10.69 -12.13
N ASP A 88 8.61 -9.98 -13.26
CA ASP A 88 7.91 -8.71 -13.56
C ASP A 88 6.39 -8.90 -13.60
N GLU A 89 5.91 -9.94 -14.29
CA GLU A 89 4.48 -10.25 -14.39
C GLU A 89 3.87 -10.45 -12.99
N LYS A 90 4.50 -11.29 -12.17
CA LYS A 90 4.10 -11.46 -10.76
C LYS A 90 4.10 -10.14 -10.03
N ASN A 91 5.13 -9.32 -10.23
CA ASN A 91 5.24 -8.02 -9.57
C ASN A 91 4.08 -7.09 -9.94
N ARG A 92 3.70 -7.05 -11.22
CA ARG A 92 2.52 -6.30 -11.69
C ARG A 92 1.22 -6.85 -11.11
N ASP A 93 1.07 -8.16 -11.02
CA ASP A 93 -0.13 -8.77 -10.44
C ASP A 93 -0.26 -8.49 -8.93
N TYR A 94 0.84 -8.50 -8.19
CA TYR A 94 0.85 -8.06 -6.80
C TYR A 94 0.47 -6.58 -6.68
N ALA A 95 1.02 -5.71 -7.53
CA ALA A 95 0.65 -4.30 -7.56
C ALA A 95 -0.85 -4.09 -7.85
N LYS A 96 -1.44 -4.87 -8.77
CA LYS A 96 -2.90 -4.86 -9.05
C LYS A 96 -3.70 -5.32 -7.84
N LYS A 97 -3.30 -6.41 -7.18
CA LYS A 97 -3.96 -6.91 -5.96
C LYS A 97 -3.91 -5.86 -4.85
N ILE A 98 -2.77 -5.19 -4.68
CA ILE A 98 -2.61 -4.11 -3.69
C ILE A 98 -3.57 -2.96 -4.01
N LYS A 99 -3.61 -2.49 -5.26
CA LYS A 99 -4.58 -1.45 -5.66
C LYS A 99 -6.03 -1.86 -5.43
N LYS A 100 -6.36 -3.11 -5.72
CA LYS A 100 -7.70 -3.65 -5.47
C LYS A 100 -8.04 -3.64 -3.98
N HIS A 101 -7.15 -4.15 -3.13
CA HIS A 101 -7.30 -4.13 -1.68
C HIS A 101 -7.48 -2.72 -1.14
N HIS A 102 -6.68 -1.76 -1.60
CA HIS A 102 -6.85 -0.34 -1.25
C HIS A 102 -8.24 0.18 -1.64
N THR A 103 -8.69 -0.12 -2.86
CA THR A 103 -10.00 0.32 -3.36
C THR A 103 -11.14 -0.30 -2.57
N GLU A 104 -11.01 -1.57 -2.16
CA GLU A 104 -12.01 -2.25 -1.32
C GLU A 104 -12.07 -1.66 0.09
N LEU A 105 -10.93 -1.34 0.70
CA LEU A 105 -10.86 -0.64 1.99
C LEU A 105 -11.48 0.75 1.90
N GLN A 106 -11.15 1.51 0.84
CA GLN A 106 -11.74 2.83 0.59
C GLN A 106 -13.26 2.72 0.43
N ARG A 107 -13.75 1.73 -0.32
CA ARG A 107 -15.19 1.48 -0.49
C ARG A 107 -15.90 1.11 0.80
N LYS A 108 -15.25 0.38 1.72
CA LYS A 108 -15.84 0.08 3.03
C LYS A 108 -16.07 1.37 3.83
N ILE A 109 -15.09 2.26 3.85
CA ILE A 109 -15.20 3.57 4.51
C ILE A 109 -16.30 4.42 3.85
N ASP A 110 -16.26 4.53 2.52
CA ASP A 110 -17.20 5.36 1.75
C ASP A 110 -18.66 4.89 1.89
N LYS A 111 -18.91 3.58 1.87
CA LYS A 111 -20.24 3.02 2.14
C LYS A 111 -20.77 3.41 3.51
N ARG A 112 -19.92 3.33 4.54
CA ARG A 112 -20.31 3.71 5.89
C ARG A 112 -20.49 5.22 6.05
N HIS A 113 -19.77 6.02 5.27
CA HIS A 113 -19.98 7.46 5.22
C HIS A 113 -21.32 7.85 4.56
N ILE A 114 -21.82 7.05 3.61
CA ILE A 114 -23.09 7.30 2.90
C ILE A 114 -24.33 6.79 3.65
N GLU A 115 -24.18 5.81 4.56
CA GLU A 115 -25.29 5.25 5.35
C GLU A 115 -25.69 6.12 6.58
N LEU A 116 -25.11 7.31 6.74
CA LEU A 116 -25.43 8.33 7.76
C LEU A 116 -26.17 9.53 7.14
#